data_AF-E8V715-F1
#
_entry.id   AF-E8V715-F1
#
_cell.length_a   1.000
_cell.length_b   1.000
_cell.length_c   1.000
_cell.angle_alpha   90.00
_cell.angle_beta   90.00
_cell.angle_gamma   90.00
#
_symmetry.space_group_name_H-M   'P 1'
#
loop_
_entity.id
_entity.type
_entity.pdbx_description
1 polymer ?
#
loop_
_entity_poly.entity_id
_entity_poly.type
_entity_poly.pdbx_seq_one_letter_code
_entity_poly.pdbx_strand_id
1 'polypeptide(L)'
;MSYLVRPCCLAMALLCSLTTTRVVAQAAPVEVLTAPAENAPPAEAAATSPGVQPTSVIRGFSFASETDASSVQHASDVSLPPGHPEIILFFDTVSPIRGPVEFRYRLNDYDGDWTVTLNRSAHYRKLTPGDYTFEVQARLPGQAWGKQVAVLPVVQQPFFYQTWYCYLLLLLGLIALAAQLLRQRDQLLKGQMGMVLEERNRIASDCHDTLMAGFAAISWQLEATAKLFRDAGTVDTPAAQSCELARSMVSHCQAEARRIIWDLRDSEELTNVLSQALSRAVTAHRLRDSIETTFEIEGEEIPIAPGAVHHLVCIGQEAVTNAIRHAHSSTIAIRLRYESDALNLSIRDNGRGFQISDPATRTGHFGIPVMEERARKLGGTLRLNTSVDSGTEVSVTVSFQAINLPATQQHYVVPWIGV
;
A
#
# COMPACT_ATOMS: atom_id res chain seq x y z
N MET A 1 -0.84 6.66 -10.11
CA MET A 1 -0.41 5.31 -10.56
C MET A 1 0.73 5.36 -11.61
N SER A 2 1.69 6.30 -11.56
CA SER A 2 2.69 6.45 -12.65
C SER A 2 4.15 6.59 -12.20
N TYR A 3 4.49 6.33 -10.93
CA TYR A 3 5.86 6.49 -10.41
C TYR A 3 6.59 5.17 -10.05
N LEU A 4 5.95 4.02 -10.27
CA LEU A 4 6.51 2.70 -9.90
C LEU A 4 7.10 1.88 -11.07
N VAL A 5 7.03 2.38 -12.30
CA VAL A 5 7.50 1.62 -13.49
C VAL A 5 8.98 1.86 -13.81
N ARG A 6 9.58 2.96 -13.35
CA ARG A 6 10.99 3.29 -13.64
C ARG A 6 12.06 2.43 -12.94
N PRO A 7 11.91 1.94 -11.68
CA PRO A 7 12.95 1.13 -11.06
C PRO A 7 12.95 -0.34 -11.54
N CYS A 8 11.85 -0.83 -12.13
CA CYS A 8 11.76 -2.21 -12.63
C CYS A 8 12.49 -2.40 -13.98
N CYS A 9 12.47 -1.40 -14.86
CA CYS A 9 13.17 -1.45 -16.13
C CYS A 9 14.70 -1.38 -15.99
N LEU A 10 15.23 -0.68 -14.95
CA LEU A 10 16.67 -0.59 -14.73
C LEU A 10 17.25 -1.92 -14.19
N ALA A 11 16.49 -2.64 -13.36
CA ALA A 11 16.89 -3.96 -12.84
C ALA A 11 16.86 -5.06 -13.92
N MET A 12 15.89 -5.02 -14.84
CA MET A 12 15.86 -5.94 -15.98
C MET A 12 17.00 -5.70 -16.99
N ALA A 13 17.40 -4.44 -17.20
CA ALA A 13 18.50 -4.10 -18.10
C ALA A 13 19.87 -4.59 -17.58
N LEU A 14 20.10 -4.53 -16.25
CA LEU A 14 21.32 -5.04 -15.61
C LEU A 14 21.41 -6.57 -15.59
N LEU A 15 20.27 -7.27 -15.49
CA LEU A 15 20.22 -8.73 -15.62
C LEU A 15 20.42 -9.21 -17.07
N CYS A 16 20.02 -8.41 -18.06
CA CYS A 16 20.20 -8.74 -19.48
C CYS A 16 21.65 -8.53 -19.96
N SER A 17 22.41 -7.59 -19.38
CA SER A 17 23.82 -7.38 -19.71
C SER A 17 24.77 -8.45 -19.15
N LEU A 18 24.35 -9.23 -18.16
CA LEU A 18 25.14 -10.34 -17.60
C LEU A 18 24.89 -11.68 -18.34
N THR A 19 23.90 -11.74 -19.23
CA THR A 19 23.52 -12.96 -19.96
C THR A 19 24.14 -13.11 -21.35
N THR A 20 24.93 -12.15 -21.83
CA THR A 20 25.45 -12.16 -23.21
C THR A 20 26.96 -12.42 -23.27
N THR A 21 27.40 -13.63 -22.91
CA THR A 21 28.52 -14.33 -23.59
C THR A 21 28.60 -15.78 -23.10
N ARG A 22 27.72 -16.63 -23.61
CA ARG A 22 28.02 -18.06 -23.80
C ARG A 22 27.55 -18.41 -25.22
N VAL A 23 28.38 -18.03 -26.19
CA VAL A 23 28.27 -18.57 -27.55
C VAL A 23 28.63 -20.05 -27.42
N VAL A 24 27.64 -20.90 -27.61
CA VAL A 24 27.83 -22.33 -27.80
C VAL A 24 28.63 -22.50 -29.10
N ALA A 25 29.94 -22.67 -28.98
CA ALA A 25 30.77 -23.10 -30.10
C ALA A 25 30.48 -24.59 -30.35
N GLN A 26 29.52 -24.83 -31.22
CA GLN A 26 29.20 -26.15 -31.74
C GLN A 26 30.36 -26.58 -32.65
N ALA A 27 31.28 -27.40 -32.13
CA ALA A 27 32.38 -27.95 -32.91
C ALA A 27 31.84 -28.98 -33.92
N ALA A 28 31.69 -28.55 -35.17
CA ALA A 28 31.61 -29.42 -36.33
C ALA A 28 32.98 -30.08 -36.60
N PRO A 29 33.04 -31.28 -37.22
CA PRO A 29 34.27 -32.04 -37.36
C PRO A 29 35.27 -31.31 -38.26
N VAL A 30 36.49 -31.10 -37.76
CA VAL A 30 37.56 -30.42 -38.51
C VAL A 30 38.05 -31.34 -39.62
N GLU A 31 37.76 -30.92 -40.85
CA GLU A 31 38.29 -31.44 -42.10
C GLU A 31 39.78 -31.08 -42.22
N VAL A 32 40.61 -32.07 -42.55
CA VAL A 32 42.07 -31.94 -42.68
C VAL A 32 42.39 -31.16 -43.95
N LEU A 33 42.77 -29.88 -43.81
CA LEU A 33 43.32 -29.06 -44.89
C LEU A 33 44.84 -29.00 -44.78
N THR A 34 45.51 -29.65 -45.73
CA THR A 34 46.94 -29.53 -45.98
C THR A 34 47.25 -28.21 -46.67
N ALA A 35 48.24 -27.47 -46.16
CA ALA A 35 48.83 -26.31 -46.83
C ALA A 35 50.37 -26.45 -46.85
N PRO A 36 51.05 -25.83 -47.82
CA PRO A 36 52.26 -26.39 -48.44
C PRO A 36 53.56 -25.99 -47.76
N ALA A 37 54.59 -26.79 -48.04
CA ALA A 37 55.94 -26.68 -47.52
C ALA A 37 56.71 -25.46 -48.07
N GLU A 38 57.44 -24.77 -47.20
CA GLU A 38 58.52 -23.87 -47.59
C GLU A 38 59.75 -24.03 -46.65
N ASN A 39 60.79 -24.61 -47.25
CA ASN A 39 62.24 -24.59 -46.99
C ASN A 39 62.82 -24.27 -45.59
N ALA A 40 63.49 -25.29 -45.03
CA ALA A 40 64.66 -25.17 -44.14
C ALA A 40 65.72 -26.25 -44.51
N PRO A 41 67.03 -26.02 -44.29
CA PRO A 41 68.15 -26.66 -44.99
C PRO A 41 68.45 -28.09 -44.51
N PRO A 42 69.24 -28.91 -45.25
CA PRO A 42 69.36 -30.33 -44.96
C PRO A 42 70.24 -30.58 -43.75
N ALA A 43 69.67 -31.23 -42.74
CA ALA A 43 70.42 -31.86 -41.66
C ALA A 43 70.89 -33.25 -42.10
N GLU A 44 72.16 -33.54 -41.81
CA GLU A 44 72.85 -34.80 -42.07
C GLU A 44 72.06 -36.02 -41.57
N ALA A 45 71.97 -37.00 -42.45
CA ALA A 45 71.34 -38.28 -42.21
C ALA A 45 72.15 -39.13 -41.22
N ALA A 46 71.66 -39.27 -40.00
CA ALA A 46 71.93 -40.44 -39.17
C ALA A 46 70.69 -41.35 -39.19
N ALA A 47 70.80 -42.45 -39.94
CA ALA A 47 69.79 -43.47 -40.03
C ALA A 47 69.65 -44.21 -38.69
N THR A 48 68.50 -44.09 -38.04
CA THR A 48 68.01 -45.04 -37.03
C THR A 48 66.50 -45.22 -37.21
N SER A 49 66.08 -46.49 -37.21
CA SER A 49 64.76 -47.14 -37.33
C SER A 49 63.50 -46.30 -37.03
N PRO A 50 62.30 -46.64 -37.59
CA PRO A 50 61.07 -45.89 -37.33
C PRO A 50 60.74 -45.90 -35.83
N GLY A 51 61.03 -44.79 -35.16
CA GLY A 51 60.85 -44.64 -33.73
C GLY A 51 59.36 -44.55 -33.39
N VAL A 52 58.87 -45.53 -32.64
CA VAL A 52 57.53 -45.50 -32.05
C VAL A 52 57.44 -44.29 -31.11
N GLN A 53 56.62 -43.29 -31.46
CA GLN A 53 56.36 -42.17 -30.56
C GLN A 53 55.48 -42.65 -29.39
N PRO A 54 55.78 -42.25 -28.13
CA PRO A 54 54.97 -42.62 -26.98
C PRO A 54 53.58 -41.96 -27.05
N THR A 55 52.51 -42.77 -27.07
CA THR A 55 51.15 -42.29 -26.81
C THR A 55 50.95 -42.16 -25.30
N SER A 56 50.57 -40.97 -24.82
CA SER A 56 50.19 -40.72 -23.43
C SER A 56 48.74 -41.17 -23.17
N VAL A 57 48.48 -41.70 -21.98
CA VAL A 57 47.16 -42.04 -21.45
C VAL A 57 47.05 -41.50 -20.03
N ILE A 58 45.87 -40.99 -19.71
CA ILE A 58 45.56 -40.56 -18.36
C ILE A 58 45.14 -41.79 -17.58
N ARG A 59 45.91 -42.13 -16.54
CA ARG A 59 45.64 -43.32 -15.73
C ARG A 59 44.48 -43.09 -14.80
N GLY A 60 44.29 -41.89 -14.28
CA GLY A 60 43.17 -41.56 -13.39
C GLY A 60 43.50 -40.37 -12.50
N PHE A 61 42.65 -40.14 -11.51
CA PHE A 61 42.81 -39.03 -10.58
C PHE A 61 42.64 -39.50 -9.13
N SER A 62 43.24 -38.76 -8.20
CA SER A 62 43.00 -38.92 -6.77
C SER A 62 42.81 -37.56 -6.10
N PHE A 63 42.04 -37.60 -5.04
CA PHE A 63 41.68 -36.48 -4.18
C PHE A 63 42.48 -36.46 -2.87
N ALA A 64 43.17 -37.57 -2.55
CA ALA A 64 43.97 -37.70 -1.33
C ALA A 64 45.43 -37.32 -1.58
N SER A 65 46.13 -36.82 -0.55
CA SER A 65 47.58 -36.59 -0.63
C SER A 65 48.41 -37.89 -0.62
N GLU A 66 47.77 -39.05 -0.57
CA GLU A 66 48.42 -40.35 -0.60
C GLU A 66 48.54 -40.84 -2.05
N THR A 67 49.78 -40.95 -2.53
CA THR A 67 50.21 -41.48 -3.83
C THR A 67 49.93 -42.98 -4.03
N ASP A 68 49.08 -43.59 -3.20
CA ASP A 68 48.87 -45.03 -3.23
C ASP A 68 47.96 -45.43 -4.39
N ALA A 69 48.44 -46.34 -5.24
CA ALA A 69 47.81 -46.75 -6.50
C ALA A 69 46.42 -47.41 -6.32
N SER A 70 46.03 -47.69 -5.08
CA SER A 70 44.76 -48.25 -4.63
C SER A 70 43.60 -47.24 -4.60
N SER A 71 43.89 -45.93 -4.63
CA SER A 71 42.90 -44.84 -4.53
C SER A 71 42.56 -44.15 -5.85
N VAL A 72 43.14 -44.61 -6.97
CA VAL A 72 43.00 -43.98 -8.29
C VAL A 72 41.62 -44.25 -8.85
N GLN A 73 40.84 -43.19 -9.05
CA GLN A 73 39.55 -43.26 -9.71
C GLN A 73 39.74 -43.19 -11.23
N HIS A 74 39.03 -44.05 -11.95
CA HIS A 74 38.98 -44.09 -13.40
C HIS A 74 37.61 -43.59 -13.84
N ALA A 75 37.54 -42.38 -14.40
CA ALA A 75 36.32 -41.85 -15.00
C ALA A 75 36.66 -41.06 -16.27
N SER A 76 35.69 -41.00 -17.19
CA SER A 76 35.79 -40.24 -18.44
C SER A 76 35.73 -38.72 -18.21
N ASP A 77 35.32 -38.30 -17.01
CA ASP A 77 35.16 -36.94 -16.54
C ASP A 77 35.41 -36.87 -15.02
N VAL A 78 35.92 -35.73 -14.53
CA VAL A 78 36.13 -35.48 -13.10
C VAL A 78 35.21 -34.38 -12.63
N SER A 79 34.32 -34.68 -11.69
CA SER A 79 33.48 -33.66 -11.03
C SER A 79 33.97 -33.45 -9.60
N LEU A 80 34.57 -32.28 -9.33
CA LEU A 80 35.05 -31.88 -8.02
C LEU A 80 33.91 -31.23 -7.20
N PRO A 81 33.66 -31.68 -5.95
CA PRO A 81 32.74 -30.99 -5.06
C PRO A 81 33.27 -29.59 -4.71
N PRO A 82 32.37 -28.64 -4.34
CA PRO A 82 32.77 -27.26 -4.08
C PRO A 82 33.82 -27.18 -2.97
N GLY A 83 34.94 -26.50 -3.25
CA GLY A 83 35.99 -26.23 -2.26
C GLY A 83 36.98 -27.38 -2.03
N HIS A 84 37.06 -28.36 -2.92
CA HIS A 84 38.06 -29.42 -2.81
C HIS A 84 39.50 -28.83 -2.86
N PRO A 85 40.37 -29.14 -1.89
CA PRO A 85 41.62 -28.39 -1.69
C PRO A 85 42.69 -28.68 -2.75
N GLU A 86 42.77 -29.93 -3.22
CA GLU A 86 43.77 -30.40 -4.17
C GLU A 86 43.20 -31.50 -5.06
N ILE A 87 43.65 -31.56 -6.31
CA ILE A 87 43.42 -32.67 -7.23
C ILE A 87 44.76 -33.12 -7.79
N ILE A 88 44.99 -34.43 -7.79
CA ILE A 88 46.19 -35.05 -8.36
C ILE A 88 45.76 -35.86 -9.58
N LEU A 89 46.33 -35.52 -10.75
CA LEU A 89 46.06 -36.19 -12.02
C LEU A 89 47.25 -37.07 -12.39
N PHE A 90 47.02 -38.37 -12.58
CA PHE A 90 48.05 -39.34 -12.92
C PHE A 90 48.00 -39.71 -14.40
N PHE A 91 49.16 -39.74 -15.05
CA PHE A 91 49.28 -40.05 -16.48
C PHE A 91 50.53 -40.90 -16.75
N ASP A 92 50.49 -41.69 -17.82
CA ASP A 92 51.57 -42.57 -18.23
C ASP A 92 51.53 -42.84 -19.75
N THR A 93 52.42 -43.68 -20.27
CA THR A 93 52.38 -44.13 -21.67
C THR A 93 51.56 -45.42 -21.84
N VAL A 94 50.90 -45.58 -23.01
CA VAL A 94 50.12 -46.80 -23.36
C VAL A 94 50.97 -48.07 -23.30
N SER A 95 52.23 -47.97 -23.70
CA SER A 95 53.18 -49.09 -23.74
C SER A 95 54.38 -48.80 -22.85
N PRO A 96 54.92 -49.82 -22.15
CA PRO A 96 56.11 -49.66 -21.34
C PRO A 96 57.32 -49.43 -22.25
N ILE A 97 57.90 -48.23 -22.19
CA ILE A 97 59.08 -47.85 -22.96
C ILE A 97 60.29 -47.91 -22.04
N ARG A 98 61.39 -48.53 -22.50
CA ARG A 98 62.66 -48.55 -21.78
C ARG A 98 63.40 -47.22 -22.03
N GLY A 99 63.41 -46.35 -21.03
CA GLY A 99 64.14 -45.08 -21.06
C GLY A 99 63.38 -43.94 -20.36
N PRO A 100 64.02 -42.78 -20.12
CA PRO A 100 63.33 -41.61 -19.62
C PRO A 100 62.34 -41.09 -20.66
N VAL A 101 61.10 -40.83 -20.23
CA VAL A 101 60.03 -40.23 -21.05
C VAL A 101 59.71 -38.87 -20.45
N GLU A 102 59.66 -37.84 -21.30
CA GLU A 102 59.26 -36.50 -20.89
C GLU A 102 57.77 -36.32 -21.17
N PHE A 103 57.06 -35.78 -20.18
CA PHE A 103 55.66 -35.42 -20.32
C PHE A 103 55.53 -33.91 -20.34
N ARG A 104 54.51 -33.41 -21.04
CA ARG A 104 54.00 -32.06 -20.82
C ARG A 104 52.52 -32.11 -20.56
N TYR A 105 52.07 -31.29 -19.64
CA TYR A 105 50.66 -31.17 -19.33
C TYR A 105 50.25 -29.71 -19.18
N ARG A 106 48.95 -29.46 -19.31
CA ARG A 106 48.31 -28.19 -18.93
C ARG A 106 46.85 -28.42 -18.57
N LEU A 107 46.31 -27.56 -17.73
CA LEU A 107 44.88 -27.43 -17.51
C LEU A 107 44.38 -26.20 -18.27
N ASN A 108 43.64 -26.43 -19.36
CA ASN A 108 43.08 -25.37 -20.18
C ASN A 108 42.13 -24.49 -19.33
N ASP A 109 42.18 -23.18 -19.53
CA ASP A 109 41.49 -22.14 -18.73
C ASP A 109 41.99 -21.97 -17.28
N TYR A 110 43.12 -22.59 -16.92
CA TYR A 110 43.81 -22.38 -15.64
C TYR A 110 45.32 -22.09 -15.83
N ASP A 111 46.01 -22.94 -16.59
CA ASP A 111 47.43 -22.75 -16.94
C ASP A 111 47.58 -21.87 -18.19
N GLY A 112 48.52 -20.93 -18.14
CA GLY A 112 48.85 -20.10 -19.31
C GLY A 112 49.71 -20.82 -20.36
N ASP A 113 50.62 -21.71 -19.93
CA ASP A 113 51.58 -22.42 -20.77
C ASP A 113 51.71 -23.90 -20.38
N TRP A 114 52.30 -24.72 -21.27
CA TRP A 114 52.58 -26.13 -21.00
C TRP A 114 53.69 -26.32 -19.95
N THR A 115 53.42 -27.13 -18.94
CA THR A 115 54.43 -27.53 -17.95
C THR A 115 55.09 -28.84 -18.36
N VAL A 116 56.41 -28.85 -18.51
CA VAL A 116 57.20 -30.06 -18.84
C VAL A 116 57.69 -30.73 -17.56
N THR A 117 57.51 -32.03 -17.45
CA THR A 117 57.90 -32.81 -16.27
C THR A 117 58.39 -34.22 -16.65
N LEU A 118 59.23 -34.79 -15.79
CA LEU A 118 59.57 -36.22 -15.81
C LEU A 118 58.65 -37.03 -14.87
N ASN A 119 57.90 -36.34 -14.00
CA ASN A 119 56.97 -36.96 -13.08
C ASN A 119 55.70 -37.41 -13.82
N ARG A 120 55.05 -38.44 -13.28
CA ARG A 120 53.80 -39.03 -13.83
C ARG A 120 52.54 -38.49 -13.14
N SER A 121 52.64 -37.34 -12.50
CA SER A 121 51.55 -36.68 -11.78
C SER A 121 51.57 -35.17 -11.98
N ALA A 122 50.38 -34.57 -12.01
CA ALA A 122 50.15 -33.13 -11.96
C ALA A 122 49.30 -32.78 -10.75
N HIS A 123 49.65 -31.69 -10.06
CA HIS A 123 48.99 -31.25 -8.83
C HIS A 123 48.35 -29.88 -9.04
N TYR A 124 47.04 -29.77 -8.82
CA TYR A 124 46.33 -28.49 -8.85
C TYR A 124 45.67 -28.22 -7.51
N ARG A 125 45.85 -27.00 -6.99
CA ARG A 125 45.30 -26.57 -5.70
C ARG A 125 44.37 -25.39 -5.90
N LYS A 126 43.27 -25.36 -5.15
CA LYS A 126 42.29 -24.25 -5.13
C LYS A 126 41.79 -23.87 -6.55
N LEU A 127 41.27 -24.84 -7.28
CA LEU A 127 40.60 -24.56 -8.56
C LEU A 127 39.35 -23.70 -8.30
N THR A 128 39.15 -22.67 -9.12
CA THR A 128 37.90 -21.89 -9.08
C THR A 128 36.76 -22.68 -9.71
N PRO A 129 35.48 -22.42 -9.38
CA PRO A 129 34.36 -23.06 -10.05
C PRO A 129 34.38 -22.80 -11.56
N GLY A 130 34.30 -23.87 -12.36
CA GLY A 130 34.45 -23.77 -13.80
C GLY A 130 34.59 -25.12 -14.49
N ASP A 131 34.57 -25.06 -15.82
CA ASP A 131 34.76 -26.21 -16.71
C ASP A 131 36.20 -26.15 -17.23
N TYR A 132 37.02 -27.13 -16.89
CA TYR A 132 38.43 -27.22 -17.28
C TYR A 132 38.68 -28.45 -18.16
N THR A 133 39.74 -28.40 -18.97
CA THR A 133 40.20 -29.56 -19.75
C THR A 133 41.67 -29.81 -19.48
N PHE A 134 41.98 -30.96 -18.89
CA PHE A 134 43.36 -31.39 -18.68
C PHE A 134 43.91 -32.06 -19.94
N GLU A 135 45.06 -31.61 -20.41
CA GLU A 135 45.73 -32.12 -21.60
C GLU A 135 47.12 -32.64 -21.24
N VAL A 136 47.50 -33.81 -21.76
CA VAL A 136 48.83 -34.38 -21.57
C VAL A 136 49.39 -35.00 -22.84
N GLN A 137 50.70 -34.84 -23.03
CA GLN A 137 51.47 -35.42 -24.13
C GLN A 137 52.78 -36.01 -23.59
N ALA A 138 53.27 -37.03 -24.29
CA ALA A 138 54.56 -37.66 -24.00
C ALA A 138 55.52 -37.51 -25.19
N ARG A 139 56.82 -37.48 -24.91
CA ARG A 139 57.88 -37.58 -25.91
C ARG A 139 59.08 -38.38 -25.37
N LEU A 140 59.84 -38.95 -26.30
CA LEU A 140 61.20 -39.40 -25.99
C LEU A 140 62.14 -38.19 -26.04
N PRO A 141 63.20 -38.15 -25.21
CA PRO A 141 64.20 -37.10 -25.24
C PRO A 141 64.76 -36.89 -26.65
N GLY A 142 64.81 -35.63 -27.09
CA GLY A 142 65.30 -35.28 -28.43
C GLY A 142 64.29 -35.44 -29.58
N GLN A 143 63.07 -35.91 -29.32
CA GLN A 143 62.00 -35.97 -30.32
C GLN A 143 61.04 -34.77 -30.22
N ALA A 144 60.36 -34.47 -31.33
CA ALA A 144 59.24 -33.54 -31.32
C ALA A 144 58.07 -34.10 -30.49
N TRP A 145 57.26 -33.21 -29.91
CA TRP A 145 56.06 -33.61 -29.17
C TRP A 145 55.09 -34.36 -30.07
N GLY A 146 54.55 -35.48 -29.56
CA GLY A 146 53.61 -36.31 -30.30
C GLY A 146 52.34 -35.56 -30.69
N LYS A 147 51.74 -35.91 -31.83
CA LYS A 147 50.48 -35.29 -32.30
C LYS A 147 49.25 -35.71 -31.47
N GLN A 148 49.33 -36.81 -30.73
CA GLN A 148 48.24 -37.31 -29.90
C GLN A 148 48.27 -36.63 -28.53
N VAL A 149 47.16 -35.98 -28.17
CA VAL A 149 46.93 -35.36 -26.85
C VAL A 149 45.90 -36.22 -26.13
N ALA A 150 46.22 -36.68 -24.93
CA ALA A 150 45.20 -37.27 -24.06
C ALA A 150 44.50 -36.15 -23.29
N VAL A 151 43.17 -36.17 -23.30
CA VAL A 151 42.33 -35.13 -22.71
C VAL A 151 41.42 -35.70 -21.62
N LEU A 152 41.23 -34.96 -20.53
CA LEU A 152 40.30 -35.29 -19.44
C LEU A 152 39.53 -34.03 -19.01
N PRO A 153 38.19 -34.00 -19.16
CA PRO A 153 37.35 -32.94 -18.63
C PRO A 153 37.36 -32.92 -17.09
N VAL A 154 37.54 -31.74 -16.50
CA VAL A 154 37.52 -31.51 -15.04
C VAL A 154 36.55 -30.37 -14.74
N VAL A 155 35.46 -30.67 -14.03
CA VAL A 155 34.42 -29.70 -13.66
C VAL A 155 34.49 -29.44 -12.16
N GLN A 156 34.68 -28.19 -11.77
CA GLN A 156 34.63 -27.76 -10.37
C GLN A 156 33.27 -27.13 -10.07
N GLN A 157 32.47 -27.79 -9.22
CA GLN A 157 31.13 -27.31 -8.89
C GLN A 157 31.18 -26.02 -8.04
N PRO A 158 30.31 -25.02 -8.30
CA PRO A 158 30.24 -23.79 -7.50
C PRO A 158 29.58 -24.04 -6.14
N PHE A 159 29.89 -23.20 -5.16
CA PHE A 159 29.15 -23.21 -3.90
C PHE A 159 27.70 -22.76 -4.11
N PHE A 160 26.78 -23.24 -3.27
CA PHE A 160 25.35 -22.86 -3.33
C PHE A 160 25.13 -21.34 -3.37
N TYR A 161 25.85 -20.56 -2.56
CA TYR A 161 25.72 -19.10 -2.50
C TYR A 161 26.31 -18.36 -3.71
N GLN A 162 27.03 -19.05 -4.60
CA GLN A 162 27.56 -18.49 -5.85
C GLN A 162 26.63 -18.71 -7.04
N THR A 163 25.48 -19.35 -6.82
CA THR A 163 24.51 -19.64 -7.87
C THR A 163 23.47 -18.53 -7.98
N TRP A 164 22.99 -18.28 -9.21
CA TRP A 164 21.99 -17.23 -9.49
C TRP A 164 20.67 -17.46 -8.74
N TYR A 165 20.28 -18.73 -8.51
CA TYR A 165 19.05 -19.06 -7.82
C TYR A 165 19.13 -18.77 -6.30
N CYS A 166 20.32 -18.78 -5.69
CA CYS A 166 20.49 -18.34 -4.30
C CYS A 166 20.19 -16.83 -4.15
N TYR A 167 20.68 -16.00 -5.08
CA TYR A 167 20.34 -14.58 -5.12
C TYR A 167 18.84 -14.33 -5.39
N LEU A 168 18.22 -15.14 -6.25
CA LEU A 168 16.78 -15.08 -6.49
C LEU A 168 15.97 -15.38 -5.21
N LEU A 169 16.33 -16.42 -4.47
CA LEU A 169 15.67 -16.77 -3.21
C LEU A 169 15.83 -15.67 -2.15
N LEU A 170 17.02 -15.06 -2.07
CA LEU A 170 17.26 -13.94 -1.16
C LEU A 170 16.41 -12.72 -1.52
N LEU A 171 16.28 -12.40 -2.80
CA LEU A 171 15.42 -11.33 -3.29
C LEU A 171 13.94 -11.59 -2.96
N LEU A 172 13.45 -12.82 -3.20
CA LEU A 172 12.07 -13.21 -2.86
C LEU A 172 11.81 -13.12 -1.36
N GLY A 173 12.77 -13.52 -0.52
CA GLY A 173 12.70 -13.37 0.94
C GLY A 173 12.59 -11.91 1.37
N LEU A 174 13.38 -11.02 0.77
CA LEU A 174 13.31 -9.57 1.05
C LEU A 174 11.96 -8.97 0.62
N ILE A 175 11.44 -9.36 -0.53
CA ILE A 175 10.11 -8.90 -1.01
C ILE A 175 9.01 -9.39 -0.07
N ALA A 176 9.06 -10.66 0.35
CA ALA A 176 8.08 -11.22 1.30
C ALA A 176 8.14 -10.50 2.66
N LEU A 177 9.33 -10.21 3.18
CA LEU A 177 9.52 -9.46 4.41
C LEU A 177 8.96 -8.03 4.29
N ALA A 178 9.26 -7.33 3.21
CA ALA A 178 8.73 -6.00 2.95
C ALA A 178 7.20 -6.00 2.86
N ALA A 179 6.62 -6.98 2.16
CA ALA A 179 5.17 -7.16 2.08
C ALA A 179 4.55 -7.45 3.45
N GLN A 180 5.19 -8.25 4.29
CA GLN A 180 4.73 -8.54 5.65
C GLN A 180 4.76 -7.29 6.54
N LEU A 181 5.82 -6.48 6.47
CA LEU A 181 5.93 -5.22 7.21
C LEU A 181 4.86 -4.22 6.78
N LEU A 182 4.59 -4.10 5.47
CA LEU A 182 3.52 -3.24 4.96
C LEU A 182 2.14 -3.70 5.46
N ARG A 183 1.87 -5.00 5.42
CA ARG A 183 0.61 -5.57 5.96
C ARG A 183 0.45 -5.30 7.46
N GLN A 184 1.52 -5.42 8.25
CA GLN A 184 1.46 -5.10 9.68
C GLN A 184 1.15 -3.63 9.94
N ARG A 185 1.73 -2.71 9.15
CA ARG A 185 1.43 -1.27 9.25
C ARG A 185 -0.04 -0.99 8.94
N ASP A 186 -0.59 -1.61 7.89
CA ASP A 186 -2.01 -1.47 7.55
C ASP A 186 -2.93 -2.00 8.65
N GLN A 187 -2.58 -3.14 9.27
CA GLN A 187 -3.35 -3.71 10.38
C GLN A 187 -3.36 -2.79 11.61
N LEU A 188 -2.21 -2.18 11.95
CA LEU A 188 -2.12 -1.22 13.05
C LEU A 188 -2.96 0.03 12.81
N LEU A 189 -2.93 0.58 11.59
CA LEU A 189 -3.73 1.75 11.22
C LEU A 189 -5.23 1.45 11.24
N LYS A 190 -5.64 0.28 10.72
CA LYS A 190 -7.05 -0.15 10.75
C LYS A 190 -7.56 -0.39 12.17
N GLY A 191 -6.72 -0.95 13.05
CA GLY A 191 -7.07 -1.19 14.45
C GLY A 191 -7.31 0.12 15.23
N GLN A 192 -6.51 1.15 15.00
CA GLN A 192 -6.70 2.46 15.63
C GLN A 192 -8.00 3.14 15.19
N MET A 193 -8.34 3.06 13.89
CA MET A 193 -9.61 3.60 13.39
C MET A 193 -10.81 2.82 13.97
N GLY A 194 -10.72 1.49 14.05
CA GLY A 194 -11.75 0.65 14.66
C GLY A 194 -12.00 0.97 16.12
N MET A 195 -10.95 1.13 16.94
CA MET A 195 -11.10 1.46 18.35
C MET A 195 -11.70 2.86 18.59
N VAL A 196 -11.35 3.86 17.76
CA VAL A 196 -11.94 5.20 17.88
C VAL A 196 -13.42 5.19 17.51
N LEU A 197 -13.81 4.40 16.51
CA LEU A 197 -15.22 4.25 16.11
C LEU A 197 -16.03 3.50 17.16
N GLU A 198 -15.47 2.42 17.71
CA GLU A 198 -16.10 1.64 18.79
C GLU A 198 -16.29 2.51 20.04
N GLU A 199 -15.28 3.31 20.40
CA GLU A 199 -15.37 4.24 21.52
C GLU A 199 -16.38 5.36 21.26
N ARG A 200 -16.46 5.90 20.03
CA ARG A 200 -17.50 6.87 19.66
C ARG A 200 -18.91 6.29 19.77
N ASN A 201 -19.13 5.06 19.28
CA ASN A 201 -20.42 4.38 19.39
C ASN A 201 -20.77 4.08 20.85
N ARG A 202 -19.79 3.67 21.66
CA ARG A 202 -19.97 3.47 23.10
C ARG A 202 -20.37 4.75 23.81
N ILE A 203 -19.66 5.86 23.55
CA ILE A 203 -19.98 7.19 24.10
C ILE A 203 -21.38 7.63 23.64
N ALA A 204 -21.75 7.42 22.39
CA ALA A 204 -23.07 7.77 21.88
C ALA A 204 -24.18 6.98 22.59
N SER A 205 -23.97 5.68 22.85
CA SER A 205 -24.91 4.82 23.58
C SER A 205 -25.03 5.25 25.04
N ASP A 206 -23.91 5.42 25.76
CA ASP A 206 -23.91 5.85 27.17
C ASP A 206 -24.57 7.22 27.32
N CYS A 207 -24.28 8.14 26.40
CA CYS A 207 -24.86 9.48 26.34
C CYS A 207 -26.36 9.43 26.04
N HIS A 208 -26.81 8.56 25.14
CA HIS A 208 -28.24 8.33 24.90
C HIS A 208 -28.95 7.90 26.17
N ASP A 209 -28.43 6.87 26.84
CA ASP A 209 -29.12 6.27 27.97
C ASP A 209 -29.20 7.22 29.16
N THR A 210 -28.13 7.97 29.44
CA THR A 210 -28.12 8.94 30.55
C THR A 210 -28.80 10.27 30.22
N LEU A 211 -28.51 10.90 29.08
CA LEU A 211 -29.10 12.20 28.75
C LEU A 211 -30.58 12.10 28.42
N MET A 212 -31.01 11.07 27.66
CA MET A 212 -32.44 10.93 27.34
C MET A 212 -33.28 10.62 28.57
N ALA A 213 -32.77 9.78 29.47
CA ALA A 213 -33.43 9.52 30.75
C ALA A 213 -33.52 10.78 31.61
N GLY A 214 -32.45 11.58 31.67
CA GLY A 214 -32.43 12.86 32.37
C GLY A 214 -33.46 13.85 31.83
N PHE A 215 -33.49 14.07 30.51
CA PHE A 215 -34.47 14.96 29.89
C PHE A 215 -35.90 14.46 30.05
N ALA A 216 -36.14 13.14 29.97
CA ALA A 216 -37.46 12.56 30.21
C ALA A 216 -37.95 12.84 31.64
N ALA A 217 -37.08 12.69 32.65
CA ALA A 217 -37.41 12.97 34.04
C ALA A 217 -37.74 14.46 34.25
N ILE A 218 -36.91 15.37 33.72
CA ILE A 218 -37.17 16.82 33.82
C ILE A 218 -38.47 17.18 33.10
N SER A 219 -38.69 16.64 31.89
CA SER A 219 -39.91 16.89 31.12
C SER A 219 -41.16 16.40 31.86
N TRP A 220 -41.08 15.28 32.56
CA TRP A 220 -42.19 14.77 33.37
C TRP A 220 -42.48 15.67 34.57
N GLN A 221 -41.44 16.13 35.28
CA GLN A 221 -41.58 17.05 36.41
C GLN A 221 -42.21 18.38 35.98
N LEU A 222 -41.79 18.92 34.84
CA LEU A 222 -42.36 20.14 34.27
C LEU A 222 -43.81 19.93 33.81
N GLU A 223 -44.16 18.77 33.24
CA GLU A 223 -45.56 18.46 32.89
C GLU A 223 -46.45 18.35 34.14
N ALA A 224 -45.94 17.73 35.22
CA ALA A 224 -46.65 17.68 36.49
C ALA A 224 -46.86 19.08 37.07
N THR A 225 -45.85 19.95 36.98
CA THR A 225 -45.93 21.34 37.46
C THR A 225 -46.88 22.18 36.60
N ALA A 226 -46.83 22.04 35.27
CA ALA A 226 -47.77 22.68 34.35
C ALA A 226 -49.21 22.23 34.62
N LYS A 227 -49.44 20.94 34.94
CA LYS A 227 -50.76 20.45 35.35
C LYS A 227 -51.25 21.11 36.64
N LEU A 228 -50.40 21.31 37.64
CA LEU A 228 -50.76 22.02 38.87
C LEU A 228 -51.22 23.46 38.60
N PHE A 229 -50.55 24.17 37.69
CA PHE A 229 -50.99 25.51 37.28
C PHE A 229 -52.35 25.50 36.55
N ARG A 230 -52.60 24.49 35.71
CA ARG A 230 -53.89 24.31 35.02
C ARG A 230 -55.03 23.99 36.01
N ASP A 231 -54.81 23.03 36.91
CA ASP A 231 -55.81 22.61 37.91
C ASP A 231 -56.13 23.76 38.90
N ALA A 232 -55.14 24.62 39.18
CA ALA A 232 -55.33 25.81 40.02
C ALA A 232 -55.86 27.04 39.27
N GLY A 233 -56.06 26.97 37.95
CA GLY A 233 -56.53 28.11 37.13
C GLY A 233 -55.54 29.29 37.04
N THR A 234 -54.24 29.06 37.24
CA THR A 234 -53.19 30.09 37.34
C THR A 234 -52.25 30.11 36.13
N VAL A 235 -52.79 29.76 34.96
CA VAL A 235 -52.03 29.55 33.71
C VAL A 235 -51.37 30.85 33.19
N ASP A 236 -51.95 32.02 33.49
CA ASP A 236 -51.43 33.32 33.05
C ASP A 236 -50.38 33.94 34.00
N THR A 237 -49.96 33.23 35.04
CA THR A 237 -48.96 33.75 35.98
C THR A 237 -47.56 33.74 35.38
N PRO A 238 -46.66 34.66 35.77
CA PRO A 238 -45.26 34.64 35.35
C PRO A 238 -44.55 33.30 35.67
N ALA A 239 -44.97 32.62 36.73
CA ALA A 239 -44.45 31.31 37.12
C ALA A 239 -44.90 30.21 36.14
N ALA A 240 -46.17 30.21 35.73
CA ALA A 240 -46.68 29.28 34.72
C ALA A 240 -46.01 29.51 33.35
N GLN A 241 -45.83 30.77 32.94
CA GLN A 241 -45.10 31.12 31.72
C GLN A 241 -43.63 30.66 31.77
N SER A 242 -42.95 30.83 32.92
CA SER A 242 -41.58 30.34 33.12
C SER A 242 -41.49 28.81 33.08
N CYS A 243 -42.50 28.12 33.61
CA CYS A 243 -42.59 26.65 33.56
C CYS A 243 -42.72 26.17 32.11
N GLU A 244 -43.56 26.81 31.30
CA GLU A 244 -43.67 26.44 29.88
C GLU A 244 -42.42 26.78 29.06
N LEU A 245 -41.75 27.88 29.39
CA LEU A 245 -40.44 28.20 28.80
C LEU A 245 -39.42 27.09 29.09
N ALA A 246 -39.31 26.65 30.35
CA ALA A 246 -38.42 25.56 30.74
C ALA A 246 -38.78 24.24 30.01
N ARG A 247 -40.08 24.00 29.79
CA ARG A 247 -40.56 22.80 29.08
C ARG A 247 -40.18 22.82 27.60
N SER A 248 -40.30 23.99 26.97
CA SER A 248 -39.80 24.20 25.60
C SER A 248 -38.29 24.00 25.51
N MET A 249 -37.52 24.50 26.49
CA MET A 249 -36.06 24.30 26.55
C MET A 249 -35.67 22.82 26.65
N VAL A 250 -36.34 22.06 27.53
CA VAL A 250 -36.03 20.62 27.71
C VAL A 250 -36.38 19.83 26.45
N SER A 251 -37.53 20.11 25.83
CA SER A 251 -37.92 19.50 24.56
C SER A 251 -36.89 19.79 23.46
N HIS A 252 -36.38 21.02 23.42
CA HIS A 252 -35.33 21.42 22.49
C HIS A 252 -34.01 20.69 22.76
N CYS A 253 -33.50 20.69 24.00
CA CYS A 253 -32.29 19.98 24.38
C CYS A 253 -32.39 18.47 24.09
N GLN A 254 -33.57 17.87 24.29
CA GLN A 254 -33.80 16.47 23.97
C GLN A 254 -33.75 16.18 22.46
N ALA A 255 -34.30 17.09 21.63
CA ALA A 255 -34.23 16.99 20.17
C ALA A 255 -32.80 17.21 19.66
N GLU A 256 -32.04 18.11 20.29
CA GLU A 256 -30.64 18.35 19.94
C GLU A 256 -29.73 17.20 20.33
N ALA A 257 -29.87 16.66 21.54
CA ALA A 257 -29.11 15.49 21.99
C ALA A 257 -29.42 14.25 21.13
N ARG A 258 -30.69 14.01 20.77
CA ARG A 258 -31.04 12.93 19.81
C ARG A 258 -30.34 13.11 18.46
N ARG A 259 -30.25 14.34 17.95
CA ARG A 259 -29.54 14.64 16.69
C ARG A 259 -28.03 14.45 16.81
N ILE A 260 -27.41 14.84 17.93
CA ILE A 260 -25.97 14.63 18.20
C ILE A 260 -25.64 13.14 18.30
N ILE A 261 -26.48 12.36 19.00
CA ILE A 261 -26.31 10.91 19.12
C ILE A 261 -26.48 10.23 17.75
N TRP A 262 -27.44 10.70 16.95
CA TRP A 262 -27.61 10.20 15.58
C TRP A 262 -26.35 10.47 14.75
N ASP A 263 -25.76 11.66 14.83
CA ASP A 263 -24.53 12.01 14.12
C ASP A 263 -23.32 11.18 14.55
N LEU A 264 -23.17 10.91 15.85
CA LEU A 264 -22.11 10.04 16.37
C LEU A 264 -22.23 8.60 15.84
N ARG A 265 -23.45 8.12 15.59
CA ARG A 265 -23.73 6.74 15.15
C ARG A 265 -23.74 6.59 13.62
N ASP A 266 -24.10 7.63 12.88
CA ASP A 266 -24.32 7.60 11.42
C ASP A 266 -23.14 8.20 10.62
N SER A 267 -22.03 8.53 11.29
CA SER A 267 -20.83 9.08 10.65
C SER A 267 -20.11 8.11 9.70
N GLU A 268 -20.50 6.82 9.65
CA GLU A 268 -20.07 5.88 8.62
C GLU A 268 -20.81 6.05 7.28
N GLU A 269 -22.01 6.65 7.28
CA GLU A 269 -22.89 6.71 6.09
C GLU A 269 -23.15 8.13 5.55
N LEU A 270 -22.65 9.18 6.24
CA LEU A 270 -22.59 10.52 5.67
C LEU A 270 -21.61 10.52 4.49
N THR A 271 -22.16 10.38 3.29
CA THR A 271 -21.45 10.70 2.07
C THR A 271 -20.94 12.14 2.18
N ASN A 272 -19.75 12.43 1.65
CA ASN A 272 -19.23 13.81 1.57
C ASN A 272 -20.09 14.73 0.65
N VAL A 273 -21.28 14.26 0.27
CA VAL A 273 -22.20 14.81 -0.72
C VAL A 273 -23.43 15.34 0.03
N LEU A 274 -23.46 16.66 0.23
CA LEU A 274 -24.50 17.33 1.02
C LEU A 274 -25.90 17.09 0.46
N SER A 275 -26.05 17.07 -0.86
CA SER A 275 -27.36 16.89 -1.50
C SER A 275 -28.04 15.59 -1.08
N GLN A 276 -27.29 14.49 -1.03
CA GLN A 276 -27.79 13.17 -0.65
C GLN A 276 -28.17 13.12 0.83
N ALA A 277 -27.30 13.65 1.70
CA ALA A 277 -27.54 13.69 3.15
C ALA A 277 -28.80 14.51 3.48
N LEU A 278 -28.95 15.68 2.86
CA LEU A 278 -30.11 16.54 3.05
C LEU A 278 -31.39 15.92 2.48
N SER A 279 -31.33 15.31 1.29
CA SER A 279 -32.48 14.63 0.68
C SER A 279 -32.99 13.46 1.55
N ARG A 280 -32.09 12.63 2.09
CA ARG A 280 -32.45 11.55 3.03
C ARG A 280 -33.11 12.10 4.29
N ALA A 281 -32.50 13.10 4.90
CA ALA A 281 -32.99 13.76 6.11
C ALA A 281 -34.41 14.34 5.95
N VAL A 282 -34.67 14.97 4.80
CA VAL A 282 -35.96 15.58 4.47
C VAL A 282 -37.00 14.52 4.11
N THR A 283 -36.63 13.47 3.39
CA THR A 283 -37.54 12.37 3.01
C THR A 283 -38.09 11.64 4.24
N ALA A 284 -37.28 11.45 5.29
CA ALA A 284 -37.73 10.87 6.55
C ALA A 284 -38.87 11.68 7.21
N HIS A 285 -38.95 12.99 6.96
CA HIS A 285 -40.00 13.87 7.48
C HIS A 285 -41.26 13.91 6.61
N ARG A 286 -41.18 13.51 5.32
CA ARG A 286 -42.32 13.52 4.38
C ARG A 286 -43.41 12.50 4.69
N LEU A 287 -43.11 11.47 5.50
CA LEU A 287 -44.06 10.37 5.80
C LEU A 287 -45.28 10.80 6.63
N ARG A 288 -45.34 12.05 7.11
CA ARG A 288 -46.42 12.50 8.01
C ARG A 288 -47.40 13.52 7.42
N ASP A 289 -47.03 14.30 6.39
CA ASP A 289 -47.86 15.40 5.88
C ASP A 289 -47.80 15.52 4.34
N SER A 290 -48.92 15.86 3.71
CA SER A 290 -49.10 15.98 2.24
C SER A 290 -48.54 17.30 1.66
N ILE A 291 -47.28 17.63 1.96
CA ILE A 291 -46.62 18.87 1.53
C ILE A 291 -45.69 18.58 0.35
N GLU A 292 -45.85 19.31 -0.74
CA GLU A 292 -44.98 19.18 -1.91
C GLU A 292 -43.62 19.79 -1.61
N THR A 293 -42.55 19.01 -1.78
CA THR A 293 -41.19 19.47 -1.48
C THR A 293 -40.30 19.33 -2.70
N THR A 294 -39.75 20.44 -3.19
CA THR A 294 -38.83 20.49 -4.33
C THR A 294 -37.38 20.60 -3.85
N PHE A 295 -36.46 19.99 -4.59
CA PHE A 295 -35.04 19.99 -4.29
C PHE A 295 -34.26 20.35 -5.55
N GLU A 296 -33.58 21.49 -5.53
CA GLU A 296 -32.83 22.03 -6.68
C GLU A 296 -31.35 22.19 -6.31
N ILE A 297 -30.48 21.78 -7.23
CA ILE A 297 -29.02 21.95 -7.10
C ILE A 297 -28.56 22.81 -8.28
N GLU A 298 -27.92 23.92 -7.97
CA GLU A 298 -27.32 24.84 -8.94
C GLU A 298 -25.79 24.81 -8.79
N GLY A 299 -25.08 24.53 -9.88
CA GLY A 299 -23.61 24.41 -9.89
C GLY A 299 -23.10 22.97 -9.80
N GLU A 300 -21.77 22.82 -9.75
CA GLU A 300 -21.12 21.52 -9.57
C GLU A 300 -20.94 21.23 -8.08
N GLU A 301 -21.44 20.08 -7.63
CA GLU A 301 -21.40 19.70 -6.22
C GLU A 301 -19.97 19.33 -5.79
N ILE A 302 -19.43 20.09 -4.84
CA ILE A 302 -18.09 19.91 -4.30
C ILE A 302 -18.19 19.13 -2.97
N PRO A 303 -17.39 18.07 -2.77
CA PRO A 303 -17.32 17.38 -1.50
C PRO A 303 -16.86 18.33 -0.38
N ILE A 304 -17.63 18.39 0.71
CA ILE A 304 -17.31 19.23 1.88
C ILE A 304 -16.97 18.37 3.10
N ALA A 305 -16.32 18.98 4.11
CA ALA A 305 -15.97 18.28 5.34
C ALA A 305 -17.22 17.66 6.03
N PRO A 306 -17.17 16.42 6.56
CA PRO A 306 -18.32 15.77 7.17
C PRO A 306 -19.00 16.58 8.29
N GLY A 307 -18.21 17.30 9.11
CA GLY A 307 -18.77 18.20 10.13
C GLY A 307 -19.55 19.37 9.55
N ALA A 308 -19.17 19.87 8.37
CA ALA A 308 -19.92 20.89 7.64
C ALA A 308 -21.23 20.34 7.07
N VAL A 309 -21.19 19.12 6.49
CA VAL A 309 -22.41 18.41 6.05
C VAL A 309 -23.40 18.30 7.21
N HIS A 310 -22.94 17.85 8.39
CA HIS A 310 -23.79 17.70 9.57
C HIS A 310 -24.50 18.99 9.97
N HIS A 311 -23.75 20.09 10.12
CA HIS A 311 -24.34 21.37 10.52
C HIS A 311 -25.36 21.89 9.51
N LEU A 312 -25.07 21.77 8.21
CA LEU A 312 -25.99 22.20 7.14
C LEU A 312 -27.25 21.32 7.07
N VAL A 313 -27.12 20.00 7.24
CA VAL A 313 -28.27 19.08 7.34
C VAL A 313 -29.13 19.41 8.54
N CYS A 314 -28.54 19.70 9.71
CA CYS A 314 -29.29 20.09 10.91
C CYS A 314 -30.09 21.38 10.69
N ILE A 315 -29.48 22.39 10.04
CA ILE A 315 -30.14 23.64 9.71
C ILE A 315 -31.31 23.37 8.75
N GLY A 316 -31.09 22.59 7.69
CA GLY A 316 -32.13 22.25 6.74
C GLY A 316 -33.30 21.47 7.37
N GLN A 317 -33.00 20.49 8.23
CA GLN A 317 -34.03 19.73 8.97
C GLN A 317 -34.87 20.62 9.87
N GLU A 318 -34.23 21.54 10.62
CA GLU A 318 -34.95 22.46 11.51
C GLU A 318 -35.82 23.42 10.71
N ALA A 319 -35.31 23.96 9.60
CA ALA A 319 -36.08 24.82 8.70
C ALA A 319 -37.30 24.10 8.12
N VAL A 320 -37.14 22.87 7.62
CA VAL A 320 -38.26 22.05 7.12
C VAL A 320 -39.24 21.70 8.24
N THR A 321 -38.76 21.36 9.42
CA THR A 321 -39.60 21.08 10.59
C THR A 321 -40.43 22.31 10.99
N ASN A 322 -39.84 23.50 10.95
CA ASN A 322 -40.52 24.75 11.23
C ASN A 322 -41.59 25.04 10.18
N ALA A 323 -41.32 24.81 8.90
CA ALA A 323 -42.30 24.97 7.83
C ALA A 323 -43.51 24.03 8.06
N ILE A 324 -43.27 22.75 8.34
CA ILE A 324 -44.32 21.76 8.58
C ILE A 324 -45.16 22.13 9.83
N ARG A 325 -44.53 22.45 10.96
CA ARG A 325 -45.26 22.69 12.22
C ARG A 325 -45.93 24.05 12.30
N HIS A 326 -45.36 25.07 11.67
CA HIS A 326 -45.76 26.45 11.92
C HIS A 326 -46.28 27.19 10.70
N ALA A 327 -45.89 26.81 9.47
CA ALA A 327 -46.22 27.62 8.30
C ALA A 327 -47.58 27.28 7.68
N HIS A 328 -48.12 26.08 7.88
CA HIS A 328 -49.29 25.57 7.12
C HIS A 328 -49.07 25.70 5.60
N SER A 329 -47.83 25.49 5.16
CA SER A 329 -47.39 25.63 3.77
C SER A 329 -47.89 24.47 2.91
N SER A 330 -48.24 24.75 1.66
CA SER A 330 -48.50 23.70 0.67
C SER A 330 -47.23 23.25 -0.07
N THR A 331 -46.21 24.11 -0.11
CA THR A 331 -44.94 23.85 -0.81
C THR A 331 -43.73 24.26 0.02
N ILE A 332 -42.67 23.46 -0.05
CA ILE A 332 -41.35 23.75 0.52
C ILE A 332 -40.30 23.58 -0.58
N ALA A 333 -39.56 24.64 -0.89
CA ALA A 333 -38.47 24.63 -1.85
C ALA A 333 -37.11 24.62 -1.14
N ILE A 334 -36.29 23.62 -1.44
CA ILE A 334 -34.91 23.50 -0.96
C ILE A 334 -33.98 23.73 -2.13
N ARG A 335 -33.06 24.69 -2.01
CA ARG A 335 -32.03 24.95 -3.02
C ARG A 335 -30.63 24.90 -2.42
N LEU A 336 -29.74 24.24 -3.15
CA LEU A 336 -28.31 24.26 -2.92
C LEU A 336 -27.65 24.94 -4.11
N ARG A 337 -26.96 26.07 -3.87
CA ARG A 337 -26.18 26.76 -4.90
C ARG A 337 -24.70 26.70 -4.55
N TYR A 338 -23.93 26.07 -5.42
CA TYR A 338 -22.48 26.03 -5.38
C TYR A 338 -21.94 27.17 -6.26
N GLU A 339 -21.52 28.26 -5.63
CA GLU A 339 -20.86 29.38 -6.31
C GLU A 339 -19.35 29.15 -6.39
N SER A 340 -18.58 30.11 -6.91
CA SER A 340 -17.12 29.93 -7.04
C SER A 340 -16.38 29.92 -5.70
N ASP A 341 -16.89 30.63 -4.69
CA ASP A 341 -16.24 30.87 -3.40
C ASP A 341 -17.12 30.51 -2.18
N ALA A 342 -18.41 30.25 -2.39
CA ALA A 342 -19.35 29.95 -1.32
C ALA A 342 -20.41 28.90 -1.70
N LEU A 343 -20.94 28.26 -0.68
CA LEU A 343 -22.11 27.40 -0.71
C LEU A 343 -23.30 28.16 -0.09
N ASN A 344 -24.43 28.17 -0.79
CA ASN A 344 -25.68 28.73 -0.30
C ASN A 344 -26.74 27.62 -0.18
N LEU A 345 -27.25 27.42 1.02
CA LEU A 345 -28.41 26.57 1.30
C LEU A 345 -29.60 27.46 1.61
N SER A 346 -30.67 27.37 0.82
CA SER A 346 -31.93 28.08 1.08
C SER A 346 -33.11 27.12 1.19
N ILE A 347 -33.93 27.30 2.22
CA ILE A 347 -35.18 26.58 2.44
C ILE A 347 -36.29 27.63 2.50
N ARG A 348 -37.25 27.55 1.58
CA ARG A 348 -38.36 28.50 1.47
C ARG A 348 -39.70 27.77 1.53
N ASP A 349 -40.58 28.21 2.40
CA ASP A 349 -41.99 27.80 2.41
C ASP A 349 -42.90 28.91 1.87
N ASN A 350 -44.12 28.53 1.49
CA ASN A 350 -45.17 29.44 1.04
C ASN A 350 -46.31 29.60 2.07
N GLY A 351 -46.02 29.38 3.35
CA GLY A 351 -47.04 29.42 4.39
C GLY A 351 -47.37 30.82 4.89
N ARG A 352 -47.96 30.90 6.09
CA ARG A 352 -48.46 32.15 6.69
C ARG A 352 -47.38 33.18 7.05
N GLY A 353 -46.11 32.80 7.09
CA GLY A 353 -45.01 33.66 7.56
C GLY A 353 -45.24 34.23 8.97
N PHE A 354 -44.40 35.18 9.38
CA PHE A 354 -44.56 35.91 10.66
C PHE A 354 -43.86 37.27 10.62
N GLN A 355 -44.12 38.12 11.62
CA GLN A 355 -43.37 39.36 11.82
C GLN A 355 -42.19 39.13 12.77
N ILE A 356 -40.97 39.43 12.31
CA ILE A 356 -39.73 39.27 13.10
C ILE A 356 -39.73 40.15 14.36
N SER A 357 -40.46 41.27 14.34
CA SER A 357 -40.54 42.23 15.44
C SER A 357 -41.49 41.84 16.57
N ASP A 358 -42.25 40.75 16.44
CA ASP A 358 -43.20 40.31 17.47
C ASP A 358 -42.44 39.61 18.62
N PRO A 359 -42.50 40.10 19.87
CA PRO A 359 -41.86 39.47 21.03
C PRO A 359 -42.23 37.99 21.21
N ALA A 360 -43.45 37.61 20.83
CA ALA A 360 -43.95 36.23 20.92
C ALA A 360 -43.15 35.26 20.01
N THR A 361 -42.52 35.77 18.95
CA THR A 361 -41.69 34.96 18.03
C THR A 361 -40.29 34.67 18.60
N ARG A 362 -39.85 35.38 19.65
CA ARG A 362 -38.55 35.18 20.31
C ARG A 362 -38.66 34.43 21.64
N THR A 363 -39.78 34.54 22.34
CA THR A 363 -40.00 33.82 23.61
C THR A 363 -40.46 32.39 23.35
N GLY A 364 -39.62 31.41 23.69
CA GLY A 364 -39.96 29.97 23.64
C GLY A 364 -39.66 29.24 22.33
N HIS A 365 -39.17 29.93 21.29
CA HIS A 365 -38.78 29.34 20.00
C HIS A 365 -37.24 29.30 19.84
N PHE A 366 -36.64 28.14 20.15
CA PHE A 366 -35.19 27.95 20.16
C PHE A 366 -34.58 27.55 18.80
N GLY A 367 -35.40 27.23 17.80
CA GLY A 367 -34.93 26.73 16.51
C GLY A 367 -34.04 27.72 15.75
N ILE A 368 -34.43 29.01 15.67
CA ILE A 368 -33.68 30.03 14.93
C ILE A 368 -32.31 30.33 15.56
N PRO A 369 -32.20 30.61 16.89
CA PRO A 369 -30.90 30.82 17.52
C PRO A 369 -29.92 29.66 17.34
N VAL A 370 -30.40 28.41 17.35
CA VAL A 370 -29.54 27.24 17.13
C VAL A 370 -29.07 27.13 15.69
N MET A 371 -29.94 27.43 14.72
CA MET A 371 -29.51 27.50 13.32
C MET A 371 -28.46 28.59 13.09
N GLU A 372 -28.63 29.77 13.72
CA GLU A 372 -27.64 30.86 13.66
C GLU A 372 -26.29 30.45 14.24
N GLU A 373 -26.28 29.79 15.40
CA GLU A 373 -25.06 29.31 16.03
C GLU A 373 -24.35 28.26 15.17
N ARG A 374 -25.09 27.35 14.55
CA ARG A 374 -24.52 26.34 13.64
C ARG A 374 -23.95 26.99 12.40
N ALA A 375 -24.62 27.98 11.80
CA ALA A 375 -24.07 28.75 10.68
C ALA A 375 -22.77 29.47 11.10
N ARG A 376 -22.74 30.07 12.29
CA ARG A 376 -21.56 30.75 12.84
C ARG A 376 -20.38 29.79 13.06
N LYS A 377 -20.63 28.57 13.55
CA LYS A 377 -19.60 27.52 13.71
C LYS A 377 -18.95 27.12 12.38
N LEU A 378 -19.68 27.24 11.28
CA LEU A 378 -19.15 27.03 9.92
C LEU A 378 -18.40 28.24 9.37
N GLY A 379 -18.33 29.36 10.10
CA GLY A 379 -17.86 30.63 9.57
C GLY A 379 -18.82 31.26 8.55
N GLY A 380 -20.08 30.82 8.55
CA GLY A 380 -21.13 31.31 7.66
C GLY A 380 -22.08 32.28 8.33
N THR A 381 -23.05 32.76 7.54
CA THR A 381 -24.12 33.66 7.98
C THR A 381 -25.47 33.08 7.66
N LEU A 382 -26.37 33.06 8.65
CA LEU A 382 -27.78 32.75 8.45
C LEU A 382 -28.57 34.04 8.21
N ARG A 383 -29.48 34.00 7.24
CA ARG A 383 -30.46 35.05 6.97
C ARG A 383 -31.85 34.46 6.99
N LEU A 384 -32.75 35.15 7.67
CA LEU A 384 -34.15 34.82 7.77
C LEU A 384 -34.97 35.92 7.12
N ASN A 385 -35.70 35.59 6.05
CA ASN A 385 -36.66 36.48 5.41
C ASN A 385 -38.05 35.93 5.63
N THR A 386 -38.94 36.70 6.25
CA THR A 386 -40.33 36.31 6.42
C THR A 386 -41.23 37.53 6.37
N SER A 387 -42.44 37.35 5.87
CA SER A 387 -43.50 38.33 5.96
C SER A 387 -44.84 37.62 6.04
N VAL A 388 -45.78 38.24 6.72
CA VAL A 388 -47.15 37.71 6.88
C VAL A 388 -47.74 37.44 5.51
N ASP A 389 -48.31 36.25 5.35
CA ASP A 389 -48.92 35.71 4.12
C ASP A 389 -47.99 35.51 2.91
N SER A 390 -46.67 35.61 3.09
CA SER A 390 -45.68 35.40 2.02
C SER A 390 -44.63 34.33 2.35
N GLY A 391 -44.87 33.53 3.40
CA GLY A 391 -44.01 32.43 3.82
C GLY A 391 -42.74 32.85 4.56
N THR A 392 -41.83 31.89 4.71
CA THR A 392 -40.53 32.05 5.37
C THR A 392 -39.43 31.47 4.50
N GLU A 393 -38.31 32.18 4.40
CA GLU A 393 -37.08 31.73 3.77
C GLU A 393 -35.93 31.78 4.78
N VAL A 394 -35.33 30.61 5.02
CA VAL A 394 -34.10 30.45 5.80
C VAL A 394 -32.97 30.20 4.81
N SER A 395 -31.96 31.06 4.80
CA SER A 395 -30.80 30.92 3.94
C SER A 395 -29.50 30.93 4.76
N VAL A 396 -28.56 30.08 4.40
CA VAL A 396 -27.24 30.01 5.00
C VAL A 396 -26.19 30.07 3.91
N THR A 397 -25.27 31.01 4.06
CA THR A 397 -24.13 31.18 3.15
C THR A 397 -22.84 30.89 3.91
N VAL A 398 -22.01 30.01 3.36
CA VAL A 398 -20.72 29.62 3.96
C VAL A 398 -19.65 29.60 2.88
N SER A 399 -18.48 30.20 3.13
CA SER A 399 -17.38 30.16 2.17
C SER A 399 -16.70 28.79 2.13
N PHE A 400 -16.22 28.35 0.96
CA PHE A 400 -15.48 27.09 0.85
C PHE A 400 -14.17 27.10 1.64
N GLN A 401 -13.58 28.29 1.84
CA GLN A 401 -12.41 28.43 2.70
C GLN A 401 -12.76 28.13 4.17
N ALA A 402 -13.90 28.59 4.66
CA ALA A 402 -14.35 28.35 6.04
C ALA A 402 -14.82 26.90 6.25
N ILE A 403 -15.51 26.31 5.26
CA ILE A 403 -16.00 24.92 5.29
C ILE A 403 -14.85 23.90 5.43
N ASN A 404 -13.69 24.18 4.83
CA ASN A 404 -12.56 23.26 4.78
C ASN A 404 -11.53 23.47 5.92
N LEU A 405 -11.72 24.47 6.78
CA LEU A 405 -10.90 24.63 7.98
C LEU A 405 -11.34 23.60 9.03
N PRO A 406 -10.42 22.82 9.63
CA PRO A 406 -10.76 21.96 10.76
C PRO A 406 -11.35 22.84 11.86
N ALA A 407 -12.59 22.53 12.29
CA ALA A 407 -13.31 23.27 13.30
C ALA A 407 -12.37 23.51 14.49
N THR A 408 -11.88 24.75 14.61
CA THR A 408 -10.99 25.11 15.70
C THR A 408 -11.85 25.03 16.94
N GLN A 409 -11.61 24.04 17.80
CA GLN A 409 -12.26 23.92 19.11
C GLN A 409 -11.81 25.07 20.00
N GLN A 410 -12.21 26.29 19.68
CA GLN A 410 -12.26 27.36 20.67
C GLN A 410 -13.50 27.08 21.51
N HIS A 411 -13.27 26.44 22.65
CA HIS A 411 -14.21 26.41 23.78
C HIS A 411 -14.52 27.87 24.16
N TYR A 412 -15.54 28.44 23.55
CA TYR A 412 -16.12 29.68 24.02
C TYR A 412 -17.14 29.32 25.10
N VAL A 413 -16.76 29.53 26.35
CA VAL A 413 -17.66 29.48 27.49
C VAL A 413 -18.73 30.55 27.27
N VAL A 414 -19.98 30.14 27.18
CA VAL A 414 -21.13 31.02 27.03
C VAL A 414 -21.27 31.87 28.30
N PRO A 415 -21.20 33.22 28.23
CA PRO A 415 -21.56 34.08 29.35
C PRO A 415 -23.08 34.26 29.34
N TRP A 416 -23.84 33.25 29.74
CA TRP A 416 -25.30 33.35 29.93
C TRP A 416 -25.76 32.96 31.33
N ILE A 417 -24.86 32.98 32.31
CA ILE A 417 -25.26 32.99 33.73
C ILE A 417 -25.00 34.40 34.24
N GLY A 418 -25.93 35.30 33.93
CA GLY A 418 -26.16 36.48 34.75
C GLY A 418 -26.91 36.01 36.00
N VAL A 419 -26.18 35.83 37.10
CA VAL A 419 -26.75 35.93 38.45
C VAL A 419 -27.20 37.37 38.67
#